data_AF-A0A6B3IHH3-F1
#
_entry.id   AF-A0A6B3IHH3-F1
#
_cell.length_a   1.000
_cell.length_b   1.000
_cell.length_c   1.000
_cell.angle_alpha   90.00
_cell.angle_beta   90.00
_cell.angle_gamma   90.00
#
_symmetry.space_group_name_H-M   'P 1'
#
loop_
_entity.id
_entity.type
_entity.pdbx_description
1 polymer ?
#
loop_
_entity_poly.entity_id
_entity_poly.type
_entity_poly.pdbx_seq_one_letter_code
_entity_poly.pdbx_strand_id
1 'polypeptide(L)' 'AIGAAPRSALAEAAGLEMAERAHGGGIAVDASLRTSDPHIYAAGDVAAVAHPLLGVRLRVEHWANALNSGPAAAR' A
#
# COMPACT_ATOMS: atom_id res chain seq x y z
N ALA A 1 -2.54 -9.28 -21.44
CA ALA A 1 -1.93 -8.89 -20.16
C ALA A 1 -2.71 -9.57 -19.03
N ILE A 2 -2.03 -10.07 -17.98
CA ILE A 2 -2.64 -10.92 -16.92
C ILE A 2 -2.53 -10.34 -15.50
N GLY A 3 -2.17 -9.06 -15.38
CA GLY A 3 -2.00 -8.37 -14.10
C GLY A 3 -0.66 -7.64 -13.98
N ALA A 4 -0.49 -6.90 -12.90
CA ALA A 4 0.73 -6.17 -12.55
C ALA A 4 1.21 -6.58 -11.15
N ALA A 5 2.52 -6.53 -10.94
CA ALA A 5 3.12 -6.78 -9.63
C ALA A 5 3.64 -5.46 -9.03
N PRO A 6 3.38 -5.18 -7.74
CA PRO A 6 3.86 -3.97 -7.10
C PRO A 6 5.39 -3.90 -7.13
N ARG A 7 5.93 -2.69 -7.26
CA ARG A 7 7.38 -2.44 -7.19
C ARG A 7 7.82 -2.32 -5.73
N SER A 8 7.85 -3.45 -5.01
CA SER A 8 8.08 -3.48 -3.55
C SER A 8 9.54 -3.66 -3.12
N ALA A 9 10.47 -3.92 -4.04
CA ALA A 9 11.83 -4.31 -3.70
C ALA A 9 12.57 -3.32 -2.77
N LEU A 10 12.35 -2.00 -2.94
CA LEU A 10 12.96 -0.99 -2.06
C LEU A 10 12.38 -1.04 -0.63
N ALA A 11 11.06 -1.20 -0.52
CA ALA A 11 10.38 -1.31 0.77
C ALA A 11 10.79 -2.57 1.52
N GLU A 12 10.88 -3.69 0.81
CA GLU A 12 11.38 -4.96 1.37
C GLU A 12 12.82 -4.83 1.85
N ALA A 13 13.71 -4.23 1.05
CA ALA A 13 15.10 -3.98 1.43
C ALA A 13 15.23 -3.02 2.62
N ALA A 14 14.31 -2.07 2.76
CA ALA A 14 14.22 -1.16 3.90
C ALA A 14 13.61 -1.80 5.16
N GLY A 15 13.12 -3.04 5.09
CA GLY A 15 12.51 -3.74 6.21
C GLY A 15 11.09 -3.25 6.55
N LEU A 16 10.40 -2.64 5.60
CA LEU A 16 9.00 -2.22 5.81
C LEU A 16 8.07 -3.43 5.86
N GLU A 17 7.01 -3.33 6.66
CA GLU A 17 5.97 -4.35 6.72
C GLU A 17 5.29 -4.50 5.35
N MET A 18 5.13 -5.75 4.93
CA MET A 18 4.51 -6.10 3.65
C MET A 18 3.19 -6.80 3.90
N ALA A 19 2.17 -6.47 3.11
CA ALA A 19 0.90 -7.17 3.17
C ALA A 19 1.01 -8.57 2.57
N GLU A 20 0.17 -9.48 3.07
CA GLU A 20 0.13 -10.85 2.57
C GLU A 20 -0.21 -10.91 1.07
N ARG A 21 0.51 -11.77 0.33
CA ARG A 21 0.26 -11.94 -1.11
C ARG A 21 -1.14 -12.49 -1.40
N ALA A 22 -1.74 -13.23 -0.48
CA ALA A 22 -3.12 -13.71 -0.57
C ALA A 22 -4.15 -12.57 -0.72
N HIS A 23 -3.82 -11.37 -0.22
CA HIS A 23 -4.65 -10.17 -0.31
C HIS A 23 -4.12 -9.15 -1.34
N GLY A 24 -3.28 -9.60 -2.28
CA GLY A 24 -2.71 -8.78 -3.35
C GLY A 24 -1.31 -8.23 -3.07
N GLY A 25 -0.77 -8.42 -1.85
CA GLY A 25 0.56 -7.96 -1.46
C GLY A 25 0.70 -6.43 -1.45
N GLY A 26 1.93 -5.93 -1.54
CA GLY A 26 2.24 -4.50 -1.50
C GLY A 26 2.69 -4.02 -0.11
N ILE A 27 3.03 -2.74 -0.02
CA ILE A 27 3.53 -2.13 1.22
C ILE A 27 2.35 -1.98 2.17
N ALA A 28 2.45 -2.55 3.37
CA ALA A 28 1.40 -2.45 4.36
C ALA A 28 1.34 -1.00 4.89
N VAL A 29 0.16 -0.40 4.83
CA VAL A 29 -0.09 0.94 5.39
C VAL A 29 -1.31 0.98 6.28
N ASP A 30 -1.32 1.93 7.22
CA ASP A 30 -2.50 2.25 8.03
C ASP A 30 -3.49 3.15 7.26
N ALA A 31 -4.56 3.58 7.93
CA ALA A 31 -5.60 4.43 7.33
C ALA A 31 -5.10 5.83 6.90
N SER A 32 -3.94 6.25 7.41
CA SER A 32 -3.26 7.50 7.03
C SER A 32 -2.18 7.30 5.95
N LEU A 33 -2.10 6.10 5.36
CA LEU A 33 -1.11 5.72 4.34
C LEU A 33 0.34 5.67 4.85
N ARG A 34 0.51 5.65 6.18
CA ARG A 34 1.80 5.51 6.83
C ARG A 34 2.20 4.05 6.89
N THR A 35 3.48 3.79 6.63
CA THR A 35 4.05 2.44 6.69
C THR A 35 4.39 2.06 8.15
N SER A 36 5.07 0.93 8.35
CA SER A 36 5.63 0.56 9.66
C SER A 36 6.71 1.51 10.16
N ASP A 37 7.37 2.26 9.27
CA ASP A 37 8.23 3.38 9.65
C ASP A 37 7.41 4.67 9.71
N PRO A 38 7.44 5.41 10.84
CA PRO A 38 6.60 6.59 11.03
C PRO A 38 6.95 7.76 10.11
N HIS A 39 8.11 7.73 9.44
CA HIS A 39 8.57 8.76 8.51
C HIS A 39 8.43 8.36 7.04
N ILE A 40 7.95 7.14 6.74
CA ILE A 40 7.79 6.64 5.39
C ILE A 40 6.31 6.36 5.11
N TYR A 41 5.84 6.86 3.98
CA TYR A 41 4.47 6.73 3.50
C TYR A 41 4.47 6.03 2.13
N ALA A 42 3.39 5.32 1.83
CA ALA A 42 3.18 4.69 0.54
C ALA A 42 1.77 4.95 0.03
N ALA A 43 1.67 5.33 -1.25
CA ALA A 43 0.41 5.67 -1.91
C ALA A 43 0.33 5.03 -3.30
N GLY A 44 -0.88 4.95 -3.85
CA GLY A 44 -1.16 4.33 -5.15
C GLY A 44 -1.04 2.82 -5.18
N ASP A 45 -0.77 2.27 -6.36
CA ASP A 45 -0.90 0.83 -6.67
C ASP A 45 0.04 -0.07 -5.86
N VAL A 46 1.03 0.50 -5.17
CA VAL A 46 1.97 -0.22 -4.31
C VAL A 46 1.44 -0.39 -2.88
N ALA A 47 0.49 0.44 -2.45
CA ALA A 47 0.02 0.51 -1.08
C ALA A 47 -1.13 -0.48 -0.81
N ALA A 48 -1.00 -1.25 0.26
CA ALA A 48 -2.03 -2.13 0.78
C ALA A 48 -2.62 -1.50 2.04
N VAL A 49 -3.82 -0.92 1.90
CA VAL A 49 -4.46 -0.11 2.95
C VAL A 49 -5.31 -0.98 3.85
N ALA A 50 -5.24 -0.75 5.16
CA ALA A 50 -6.10 -1.40 6.14
C ALA A 50 -7.58 -1.18 5.82
N HIS A 51 -8.29 -2.27 5.51
CA HIS A 51 -9.71 -2.22 5.18
C HIS A 51 -10.55 -2.29 6.48
N PRO A 52 -11.36 -1.26 6.80
CA PRO A 52 -11.98 -1.10 8.12
C PRO A 52 -12.98 -2.22 8.47
N LEU A 53 -13.58 -2.86 7.46
CA LEU A 53 -14.57 -3.92 7.67
C LEU A 53 -14.03 -5.34 7.55
N LEU A 54 -12.92 -5.53 6.82
CA LEU A 54 -12.48 -6.88 6.43
C LEU A 54 -11.32 -7.39 7.29
N GLY A 55 -10.73 -6.54 8.13
CA GLY A 55 -9.60 -6.92 8.98
C GLY A 55 -8.32 -7.28 8.22
N VAL A 56 -8.30 -7.08 6.90
CA VAL A 56 -7.15 -7.31 6.02
C VAL A 56 -6.72 -6.01 5.36
N ARG A 57 -5.48 -5.99 4.86
CA ARG A 57 -4.99 -4.91 4.01
C ARG A 57 -5.22 -5.26 2.54
N LEU A 58 -5.75 -4.32 1.77
CA LEU A 58 -6.08 -4.52 0.36
C LEU A 58 -5.30 -3.55 -0.53
N ARG A 59 -4.82 -4.06 -1.67
CA ARG A 59 -4.24 -3.26 -2.74
C ARG A 59 -5.30 -2.96 -3.80
N VAL A 60 -5.47 -1.68 -4.14
CA VAL A 60 -6.46 -1.22 -5.11
C VAL A 60 -5.76 -0.57 -6.29
N GLU A 61 -5.66 -1.32 -7.39
CA GLU A 61 -4.93 -0.98 -8.62
C GLU A 61 -5.83 -0.18 -9.57
N HIS A 62 -6.21 1.03 -9.14
CA HIS A 62 -7.12 1.89 -9.89
C HIS A 62 -6.61 3.32 -9.93
N TRP A 63 -6.69 3.94 -11.11
CA TRP A 63 -6.14 5.28 -11.37
C TRP A 63 -6.62 6.33 -10.35
N ALA A 64 -7.91 6.33 -10.01
CA ALA A 64 -8.48 7.30 -9.07
C ALA A 64 -8.00 7.05 -7.63
N ASN A 65 -7.74 5.80 -7.26
CA ASN A 65 -7.14 5.49 -5.96
C ASN A 65 -5.71 6.04 -5.89
N ALA A 66 -4.93 5.84 -6.95
CA ALA A 66 -3.58 6.41 -7.05
C ALA A 66 -3.59 7.94 -7.02
N LEU A 67 -4.48 8.59 -7.77
CA LEU A 67 -4.61 10.05 -7.79
C LEU A 67 -4.95 10.61 -6.40
N ASN A 68 -5.90 9.99 -5.69
CA ASN A 68 -6.42 10.52 -4.43
C ASN A 68 -5.56 10.18 -3.21
N SER A 69 -4.82 9.06 -3.25
CA SER A 69 -3.97 8.63 -2.13
C SER A 69 -2.71 9.49 -1.97
N GLY A 70 -2.15 10.04 -3.06
CA GLY A 70 -0.99 10.93 -2.99
C GLY A 70 -1.23 12.15 -2.08
N PRO A 71 -2.24 13.00 -2.36
CA PRO A 71 -2.59 14.12 -1.50
C PRO A 71 -3.06 13.70 -0.10
N ALA A 72 -3.62 12.50 0.07
CA ALA A 72 -3.99 11.98 1.38
C ALA A 72 -2.76 11.66 2.24
N ALA A 73 -1.70 11.10 1.65
CA ALA A 73 -0.46 10.77 2.35
C ALA A 73 0.37 12.03 2.76
N ALA A 74 0.09 13.17 2.14
CA ALA A 74 0.80 14.44 2.39
C ALA A 74 0.13 15.33 3.44
N ARG A 75 -0.95 14.86 4.09
CA ARG A 75 -1.66 15.58 5.16
C ARG A 75 -1.13 15.17 6.53
#